data_AF-A0A926ANT0-F1
#
_entry.id   AF-A0A926ANT0-F1
#
_cell.length_a   1.000
_cell.length_b   1.000
_cell.length_c   1.000
_cell.angle_alpha   90.00
_cell.angle_beta   90.00
_cell.angle_gamma   90.00
#
_symmetry.space_group_name_H-M   'P 1'
#
loop_
_entity.id
_entity.type
_entity.pdbx_description
1 polymer ?
#
loop_
_entity_poly.entity_id
_entity_poly.type
_entity_poly.pdbx_seq_one_letter_code
_entity_poly.pdbx_strand_id
1 'polypeptide(L)'
;MTGINHIAGGIAFTGIFASFSDINIFASPADLAVTVFFSLLPDIDHTKSILGKLFFPIARYLDTHFGHRTLTHSLVCWLAVSLLAGLVFKFFNAPFGGWGAASLAYLSHLIFDMCTKSGIPFFYPFSSARCVIPGNPAMRMPTGNLTIETLVFFVFNSLTLTCYPLMNQGFWMTYNNAFKTFSHLQNEYRRSQDGLEVTFQTKSNTPLLPAPLGEAGGVEKGLVVATKENEAIVFLSSFGKGSFKEIREENTDIIAFRHPSQKLLREKVAFADISEDSLRKLTQQPIILLALHSNQPLHYTENGELKTGKTIRLAYAQSFYFSVETTDSSDITNQIYQQEDLIRKEKEKYKEGLDSLQAVRHHLGQLEKIFPLLSDYEKGKAVEKIKRLKDWQERFYLHSPEIEGFERELSFLKSQLQPKPVFNGYVISLKIE
;
A
#
# COMPACT_ATOMS: atom_id res chain seq x y z
N MET A 1 -6.84 16.18 51.99
CA MET A 1 -5.73 17.11 51.69
C MET A 1 -6.27 18.53 51.75
N THR A 2 -5.56 19.56 51.28
CA THR A 2 -6.18 20.90 51.11
C THR A 2 -7.14 20.91 49.92
N GLY A 3 -8.17 21.77 49.96
CA GLY A 3 -9.15 21.90 48.87
C GLY A 3 -8.52 22.25 47.52
N ILE A 4 -7.45 23.07 47.51
CA ILE A 4 -6.71 23.41 46.28
C ILE A 4 -6.09 22.16 45.64
N ASN A 5 -5.56 21.24 46.45
CA ASN A 5 -5.04 19.98 45.96
C ASN A 5 -6.12 19.03 45.46
N HIS A 6 -7.32 19.06 46.05
CA HIS A 6 -8.46 18.32 45.52
C HIS A 6 -8.93 18.88 44.17
N ILE A 7 -8.85 20.21 43.95
CA ILE A 7 -9.14 20.81 42.63
C ILE A 7 -8.08 20.38 41.61
N ALA A 8 -6.80 20.59 41.91
CA ALA A 8 -5.71 20.27 40.98
C ALA A 8 -5.67 18.77 40.65
N GLY A 9 -5.78 17.91 41.68
CA GLY A 9 -5.86 16.47 41.51
C GLY A 9 -7.16 16.04 40.83
N GLY A 10 -8.27 16.71 41.11
CA GLY A 10 -9.57 16.41 40.50
C GLY A 10 -9.57 16.67 39.00
N ILE A 11 -8.98 17.78 38.56
CA ILE A 11 -8.77 18.07 37.12
C ILE A 11 -7.86 17.00 36.50
N ALA A 12 -6.72 16.69 37.13
CA ALA A 12 -5.76 15.72 36.60
C ALA A 12 -6.35 14.31 36.49
N PHE A 13 -6.94 13.81 37.58
CA PHE A 13 -7.54 12.48 37.66
C PHE A 13 -8.74 12.36 36.72
N THR A 14 -9.69 13.30 36.81
CA THR A 14 -10.89 13.25 35.97
C THR A 14 -10.51 13.36 34.51
N GLY A 15 -9.62 14.27 34.12
CA GLY A 15 -9.18 14.41 32.74
C GLY A 15 -8.57 13.13 32.18
N ILE A 16 -7.70 12.45 32.93
CA ILE A 16 -7.07 11.20 32.49
C ILE A 16 -8.11 10.07 32.41
N PHE A 17 -8.86 9.83 33.47
CA PHE A 17 -9.77 8.68 33.52
C PHE A 17 -11.00 8.86 32.62
N ALA A 18 -11.49 10.09 32.45
CA ALA A 18 -12.57 10.39 31.52
C ALA A 18 -12.14 10.25 30.05
N SER A 19 -10.84 10.41 29.74
CA SER A 19 -10.31 10.20 28.38
C SER A 19 -10.51 8.77 27.86
N PHE A 20 -10.60 7.76 28.72
CA PHE A 20 -10.89 6.37 28.32
C PHE A 20 -12.31 6.18 27.76
N SER A 21 -13.21 7.11 28.10
CA SER A 21 -14.60 7.16 27.58
C SER A 21 -14.80 8.31 26.60
N ASP A 22 -13.70 8.85 26.03
CA ASP A 22 -13.69 9.97 25.09
C ASP A 22 -14.40 11.25 25.61
N ILE A 23 -14.38 11.45 26.93
CA ILE A 23 -14.92 12.65 27.59
C ILE A 23 -13.78 13.65 27.80
N ASN A 24 -13.90 14.83 27.20
CA ASN A 24 -12.95 15.93 27.35
C ASN A 24 -13.50 17.00 28.30
N ILE A 25 -12.90 17.10 29.50
CA ILE A 25 -13.30 18.10 30.52
C ILE A 25 -12.94 19.55 30.16
N PHE A 26 -12.10 19.75 29.14
CA PHE A 26 -11.73 21.06 28.61
C PHE A 26 -12.56 21.46 27.38
N ALA A 27 -13.47 20.59 26.92
CA ALA A 27 -14.32 20.89 25.76
C ALA A 27 -15.23 22.10 26.01
N SER A 28 -15.68 22.30 27.25
CA SER A 28 -16.44 23.49 27.64
C SER A 28 -16.04 24.00 29.03
N PRO A 29 -16.17 25.31 29.30
CA PRO A 29 -15.98 25.85 30.65
C PRO A 29 -16.94 25.23 31.69
N ALA A 30 -18.11 24.76 31.25
CA ALA A 30 -19.09 24.13 32.12
C ALA A 30 -18.61 22.76 32.62
N ASP A 31 -18.00 21.94 31.77
CA ASP A 31 -17.46 20.62 32.15
C ASP A 31 -16.30 20.75 33.15
N LEU A 32 -15.45 21.78 32.94
CA LEU A 32 -14.39 22.11 33.89
C LEU A 32 -14.97 22.59 35.22
N ALA A 33 -15.99 23.47 35.21
CA ALA A 33 -16.64 23.95 36.42
C ALA A 33 -17.32 22.82 37.20
N VAL A 34 -17.98 21.87 36.51
CA VAL A 34 -18.54 20.65 37.09
C VAL A 34 -17.44 19.83 37.75
N THR A 35 -16.32 19.60 37.06
CA THR A 35 -15.17 18.85 37.60
C THR A 35 -14.64 19.50 38.88
N VAL A 36 -14.43 20.82 38.89
CA VAL A 36 -13.98 21.57 40.07
C VAL A 36 -15.00 21.44 41.22
N PHE A 37 -16.29 21.65 40.94
CA PHE A 37 -17.34 21.57 41.96
C PHE A 37 -17.42 20.18 42.59
N PHE A 38 -17.50 19.12 41.79
CA PHE A 38 -17.62 17.75 42.28
C PHE A 38 -16.34 17.24 42.95
N SER A 39 -15.16 17.75 42.57
CA SER A 39 -13.89 17.46 43.28
C SER A 39 -13.84 18.02 44.71
N LEU A 40 -14.69 19.00 45.03
CA LEU A 40 -14.80 19.58 46.37
C LEU A 40 -16.04 19.08 47.13
N LEU A 41 -17.01 18.51 46.43
CA LEU A 41 -18.33 18.16 46.97
C LEU A 41 -18.29 17.25 48.22
N PRO A 42 -17.37 16.28 48.36
CA PRO A 42 -17.32 15.45 49.57
C PRO A 42 -17.07 16.27 50.85
N ASP A 43 -16.29 17.35 50.76
CA ASP A 43 -15.95 18.24 51.87
C ASP A 43 -17.10 19.21 52.26
N ILE A 44 -18.29 19.07 51.68
CA ILE A 44 -19.49 19.83 52.09
C ILE A 44 -19.88 19.55 53.55
N ASP A 45 -19.35 18.48 54.14
CA ASP A 45 -19.54 18.11 55.54
C ASP A 45 -18.69 18.93 56.53
N HIS A 46 -17.72 19.72 56.08
CA HIS A 46 -16.81 20.47 56.95
C HIS A 46 -17.04 21.98 56.88
N THR A 47 -17.47 22.58 57.98
CA THR A 47 -17.84 24.01 58.07
C THR A 47 -16.73 25.00 57.67
N LYS A 48 -15.46 24.59 57.65
CA LYS A 48 -14.33 25.44 57.23
C LYS A 48 -13.90 25.22 55.78
N SER A 49 -14.44 24.22 55.08
CA SER A 49 -14.14 23.98 53.66
C SER A 49 -14.79 25.05 52.76
N ILE A 50 -14.38 25.12 51.50
CA ILE A 50 -14.94 26.10 50.54
C ILE A 50 -16.45 25.87 50.36
N LEU A 51 -16.87 24.63 50.10
CA LEU A 51 -18.28 24.29 49.93
C LEU A 51 -19.04 24.25 51.25
N GLY A 52 -18.40 23.85 52.34
CA GLY A 52 -19.04 23.86 53.66
C GLY A 52 -19.34 25.28 54.17
N LYS A 53 -18.52 26.28 53.81
CA LYS A 53 -18.83 27.70 54.04
C LYS A 53 -20.00 28.19 53.17
N LEU A 54 -20.06 27.74 51.92
CA LEU A 54 -21.14 28.10 50.99
C LEU A 54 -22.49 27.50 51.42
N PHE A 55 -22.47 26.24 51.89
CA PHE A 55 -23.65 25.49 52.35
C PHE A 55 -23.65 25.29 53.87
N PHE A 56 -23.37 26.35 54.62
CA PHE A 56 -23.17 26.31 56.07
C PHE A 56 -24.24 25.54 56.87
N PRO A 57 -25.56 25.68 56.61
CA PRO A 57 -26.58 24.92 57.34
C PRO A 57 -26.42 23.41 57.16
N ILE A 58 -26.13 22.97 55.93
CA ILE A 58 -25.94 21.56 55.58
C ILE A 58 -24.64 21.04 56.20
N ALA A 59 -23.55 21.81 56.05
CA ALA A 59 -22.25 21.47 56.61
C ALA A 59 -22.31 21.30 58.12
N ARG A 60 -22.94 22.25 58.84
CA ARG A 60 -23.11 22.17 60.30
C ARG A 60 -23.94 20.96 60.70
N TYR A 61 -25.01 20.63 59.97
CA TYR A 61 -25.82 19.44 60.24
C TYR A 61 -25.01 18.16 60.08
N LEU A 62 -24.27 18.02 58.98
CA LEU A 62 -23.44 16.85 58.69
C LEU A 62 -22.29 16.70 59.71
N ASP A 63 -21.57 17.79 59.99
CA ASP A 63 -20.46 17.81 60.96
C ASP A 63 -20.92 17.40 62.36
N THR A 64 -22.11 17.87 62.79
CA THR A 64 -22.64 17.56 64.12
C THR A 64 -23.20 16.15 64.28
N HIS A 65 -23.81 15.57 63.23
CA HIS A 65 -24.48 14.26 63.32
C HIS A 65 -23.61 13.09 62.86
N PHE A 66 -22.76 13.30 61.86
CA PHE A 66 -21.95 12.23 61.26
C PHE A 66 -20.44 12.46 61.41
N GLY A 67 -20.02 13.70 61.72
CA GLY A 67 -18.62 14.09 61.76
C GLY A 67 -17.99 14.20 60.38
N HIS A 68 -16.88 14.93 60.30
CA HIS A 68 -16.12 15.08 59.06
C HIS A 68 -15.50 13.77 58.58
N ARG A 69 -15.55 13.53 57.26
CA ARG A 69 -15.03 12.37 56.54
C ARG A 69 -15.71 11.05 56.87
N THR A 70 -17.02 11.10 57.08
CA THR A 70 -17.81 9.89 57.35
C THR A 70 -18.82 9.63 56.24
N LEU A 71 -19.97 10.31 56.27
CA LEU A 71 -21.09 10.02 55.35
C LEU A 71 -20.75 10.38 53.90
N THR A 72 -20.25 11.59 53.67
CA THR A 72 -19.91 12.10 52.33
C THR A 72 -18.67 11.43 51.74
N HIS A 73 -17.80 10.87 52.57
CA HIS A 73 -16.60 10.16 52.10
C HIS A 73 -16.82 8.64 51.95
N SER A 74 -18.06 8.22 51.70
CA SER A 74 -18.45 6.83 51.53
C SER A 74 -18.75 6.47 50.07
N LEU A 75 -18.50 5.21 49.71
CA LEU A 75 -18.85 4.64 48.42
C LEU A 75 -20.35 4.77 48.13
N VAL A 76 -21.18 4.59 49.17
CA VAL A 76 -22.64 4.69 49.04
C VAL A 76 -23.05 6.13 48.70
N CYS A 77 -22.46 7.12 49.36
CA CYS A 77 -22.75 8.53 49.05
C CYS A 77 -22.27 8.89 47.64
N TRP A 78 -21.08 8.44 47.24
CA TRP A 78 -20.60 8.62 45.87
C TRP A 78 -21.57 8.04 44.84
N LEU A 79 -22.00 6.78 44.99
CA LEU A 79 -22.97 6.16 44.07
C LEU A 79 -24.31 6.92 44.02
N ALA A 80 -24.82 7.36 45.18
CA ALA A 80 -26.07 8.11 45.26
C ALA A 80 -25.96 9.49 44.59
N VAL A 81 -24.88 10.22 44.85
CA VAL A 81 -24.60 11.53 44.23
C VAL A 81 -24.39 11.38 42.73
N SER A 82 -23.65 10.35 42.30
CA SER A 82 -23.46 10.06 40.87
C SER A 82 -24.77 9.70 40.19
N LEU A 83 -25.65 8.91 40.81
CA LEU A 83 -26.98 8.62 40.27
C LEU A 83 -27.81 9.89 40.14
N LEU A 84 -27.86 10.71 41.20
CA LEU A 84 -28.59 11.98 41.20
C LEU A 84 -28.05 12.94 40.14
N ALA A 85 -26.74 13.07 40.01
CA ALA A 85 -26.11 13.85 38.94
C ALA A 85 -26.56 13.34 37.57
N GLY A 86 -26.57 12.02 37.35
CA GLY A 86 -27.04 11.43 36.08
C GLY A 86 -28.50 11.80 35.76
N LEU A 87 -29.38 11.77 36.77
CA LEU A 87 -30.77 12.20 36.63
C LEU A 87 -30.89 13.69 36.30
N VAL A 88 -30.11 14.55 36.97
CA VAL A 88 -30.08 16.00 36.74
C VAL A 88 -29.59 16.31 35.32
N PHE A 89 -28.46 15.74 34.90
CA PHE A 89 -27.92 15.93 33.55
C PHE A 89 -28.92 15.47 32.49
N LYS A 90 -29.58 14.32 32.71
CA LYS A 90 -30.64 13.83 31.82
C LYS A 90 -31.83 14.79 31.78
N PHE A 91 -32.28 15.31 32.92
CA PHE A 91 -33.42 16.23 33.01
C PHE A 91 -33.18 17.54 32.25
N PHE A 92 -31.97 18.09 32.35
CA PHE A 92 -31.58 19.32 31.63
C PHE A 92 -31.10 19.06 30.19
N ASN A 93 -31.18 17.83 29.70
CA ASN A 93 -30.67 17.41 28.38
C ASN A 93 -29.20 17.83 28.15
N ALA A 94 -28.40 17.81 29.22
CA ALA A 94 -26.99 18.15 29.18
C ALA A 94 -26.17 16.96 28.63
N PRO A 95 -24.98 17.22 28.04
CA PRO A 95 -24.13 16.15 27.51
C PRO A 95 -23.84 15.07 28.56
N PHE A 96 -24.02 13.81 28.19
CA PHE A 96 -23.83 12.66 29.08
C PHE A 96 -22.39 12.58 29.66
N GLY A 97 -21.41 13.14 28.96
CA GLY A 97 -20.02 13.24 29.43
C GLY A 97 -19.86 14.02 30.73
N GLY A 98 -20.69 15.06 30.97
CA GLY A 98 -20.61 15.87 32.18
C GLY A 98 -21.00 15.11 33.45
N TRP A 99 -21.89 14.12 33.33
CA TRP A 99 -22.21 13.19 34.44
C TRP A 99 -21.02 12.31 34.79
N GLY A 100 -20.35 11.72 33.78
CA GLY A 100 -19.16 10.90 33.98
C GLY A 100 -18.03 11.68 34.65
N ALA A 101 -17.81 12.92 34.19
CA ALA A 101 -16.84 13.85 34.77
C ALA A 101 -17.18 14.18 36.24
N ALA A 102 -18.44 14.47 36.56
CA ALA A 102 -18.89 14.72 37.93
C ALA A 102 -18.61 13.52 38.87
N SER A 103 -18.95 12.30 38.41
CA SER A 103 -18.74 11.08 39.18
C SER A 103 -17.26 10.81 39.44
N LEU A 104 -16.41 10.94 38.41
CA LEU A 104 -14.95 10.75 38.53
C LEU A 104 -14.28 11.83 39.39
N ALA A 105 -14.74 13.08 39.29
CA ALA A 105 -14.24 14.17 40.12
C ALA A 105 -14.51 13.93 41.60
N TYR A 106 -15.72 13.50 41.96
CA TYR A 106 -16.04 13.09 43.33
C TYR A 106 -15.18 11.92 43.80
N LEU A 107 -15.04 10.89 42.95
CA LEU A 107 -14.23 9.71 43.27
C LEU A 107 -12.76 10.06 43.51
N SER A 108 -12.20 10.99 42.73
CA SER A 108 -10.81 11.44 42.88
C SER A 108 -10.54 11.98 44.30
N HIS A 109 -11.49 12.74 44.85
CA HIS A 109 -11.39 13.28 46.19
C HIS A 109 -11.32 12.17 47.24
N LEU A 110 -12.18 11.15 47.12
CA LEU A 110 -12.16 9.98 48.02
C LEU A 110 -10.81 9.25 47.96
N ILE A 111 -10.30 9.00 46.75
CA ILE A 111 -9.01 8.33 46.55
C ILE A 111 -7.87 9.15 47.18
N PHE A 112 -7.86 10.47 47.00
CA PHE A 112 -6.82 11.31 47.58
C PHE A 112 -6.87 11.36 49.10
N ASP A 113 -8.07 11.32 49.70
CA ASP A 113 -8.17 11.25 51.15
C ASP A 113 -7.81 9.86 51.71
N MET A 114 -7.99 8.78 50.95
CA MET A 114 -7.40 7.46 51.26
C MET A 114 -5.87 7.51 51.25
N CYS A 115 -5.26 8.41 50.47
CA CYS A 115 -3.81 8.63 50.43
C CYS A 115 -3.23 9.36 51.65
N THR A 116 -4.09 9.87 52.54
CA THR A 116 -3.68 10.55 53.77
C THR A 116 -3.51 9.57 54.93
N LYS A 117 -2.77 9.98 55.98
CA LYS A 117 -2.63 9.17 57.20
C LYS A 117 -3.97 8.84 57.87
N SER A 118 -4.96 9.72 57.75
CA SER A 118 -6.27 9.57 58.39
C SER A 118 -7.17 8.57 57.67
N GLY A 119 -7.03 8.42 56.34
CA GLY A 119 -7.93 7.64 55.50
C GLY A 119 -9.39 8.10 55.54
N ILE A 120 -10.27 7.29 54.96
CA ILE A 120 -11.73 7.48 54.99
C ILE A 120 -12.46 6.14 55.22
N PRO A 121 -13.61 6.12 55.89
CA PRO A 121 -14.45 4.93 56.02
C PRO A 121 -15.22 4.66 54.72
N PHE A 122 -14.51 4.24 53.68
CA PHE A 122 -15.04 4.09 52.31
C PHE A 122 -16.27 3.18 52.23
N PHE A 123 -16.38 2.17 53.10
CA PHE A 123 -17.50 1.22 53.15
C PHE A 123 -18.61 1.61 54.15
N TYR A 124 -18.62 2.85 54.66
CA TYR A 124 -19.73 3.35 55.47
C TYR A 124 -21.04 3.34 54.67
N PRO A 125 -22.21 3.02 55.26
CA PRO A 125 -22.46 2.73 56.68
C PRO A 125 -22.26 1.26 57.09
N PHE A 126 -21.88 0.37 56.17
CA PHE A 126 -21.74 -1.06 56.45
C PHE A 126 -20.49 -1.39 57.28
N SER A 127 -19.43 -0.57 57.16
CA SER A 127 -18.23 -0.68 57.98
C SER A 127 -17.64 0.69 58.28
N SER A 128 -17.19 0.88 59.52
CA SER A 128 -16.46 2.08 59.95
C SER A 128 -14.94 1.95 59.80
N ALA A 129 -14.45 0.84 59.23
CA ALA A 129 -13.02 0.65 58.98
C ALA A 129 -12.51 1.68 57.97
N ARG A 130 -11.42 2.38 58.33
CA ARG A 130 -10.83 3.41 57.46
C ARG A 130 -9.94 2.78 56.41
N CYS A 131 -10.33 2.95 55.15
CA CYS A 131 -9.53 2.59 54.01
C CYS A 131 -8.41 3.61 53.80
N VAL A 132 -7.22 3.07 53.57
CA VAL A 132 -5.97 3.81 53.42
C VAL A 132 -5.13 3.17 52.31
N ILE A 133 -4.50 4.00 51.49
CA ILE A 133 -3.62 3.57 50.40
C ILE A 133 -2.39 4.48 50.44
N PRO A 134 -1.15 3.99 50.28
CA PRO A 134 -0.73 2.60 50.29
C PRO A 134 -0.73 1.99 51.71
N GLY A 135 -0.62 0.66 51.79
CA GLY A 135 -0.63 -0.09 53.05
C GLY A 135 0.47 0.33 54.04
N ASN A 136 1.63 0.78 53.55
CA ASN A 136 2.72 1.29 54.40
C ASN A 136 2.41 2.72 54.93
N PRO A 137 2.26 2.92 56.26
CA PRO A 137 1.97 4.22 56.85
C PRO A 137 3.02 5.30 56.59
N ALA A 138 4.29 4.92 56.37
CA ALA A 138 5.38 5.86 56.11
C ALA A 138 5.27 6.55 54.74
N MET A 139 4.56 5.94 53.79
CA MET A 139 4.32 6.51 52.46
C MET A 139 3.05 7.36 52.37
N ARG A 140 2.25 7.43 53.45
CA ARG A 140 0.99 8.17 53.46
C ARG A 140 1.22 9.65 53.75
N MET A 141 0.45 10.50 53.09
CA MET A 141 0.60 11.94 53.18
C MET A 141 0.19 12.43 54.58
N PRO A 142 1.07 13.11 55.33
CA PRO A 142 0.70 13.77 56.57
C PRO A 142 -0.17 14.98 56.25
N THR A 143 -1.31 15.08 56.93
CA THR A 143 -2.23 16.22 56.77
C THR A 143 -1.62 17.47 57.42
N GLY A 144 -1.69 18.61 56.72
CA GLY A 144 -1.24 19.91 57.24
C GLY A 144 0.25 20.20 57.05
N ASN A 145 1.01 19.35 56.37
CA ASN A 145 2.40 19.64 56.00
C ASN A 145 2.44 20.45 54.69
N LEU A 146 2.81 21.72 54.78
CA LEU A 146 2.81 22.63 53.63
C LEU A 146 3.75 22.18 52.50
N THR A 147 4.92 21.64 52.83
CA THR A 147 5.90 21.18 51.82
C THR A 147 5.34 20.05 50.98
N ILE A 148 4.72 19.04 51.61
CA ILE A 148 4.14 17.90 50.91
C ILE A 148 2.90 18.32 50.13
N GLU A 149 2.02 19.14 50.72
CA GLU A 149 0.85 19.67 50.01
C GLU A 149 1.27 20.50 48.77
N THR A 150 2.35 21.28 48.87
CA THR A 150 2.88 22.07 47.74
C THR A 150 3.48 21.17 46.66
N LEU A 151 4.24 20.14 47.05
CA LEU A 151 4.79 19.15 46.12
C LEU A 151 3.68 18.45 45.33
N VAL A 152 2.64 17.98 46.02
CA VAL A 152 1.49 17.31 45.41
C VAL A 152 0.75 18.23 44.44
N PHE A 153 0.60 19.51 44.79
CA PHE A 153 0.03 20.51 43.89
C PHE A 153 0.79 20.58 42.56
N PHE A 154 2.12 20.70 42.61
CA PHE A 154 2.95 20.76 41.41
C PHE A 154 2.92 19.46 40.60
N VAL A 155 2.90 18.30 41.27
CA VAL A 155 2.78 17.00 40.60
C VAL A 155 1.46 16.92 39.84
N PHE A 156 0.32 17.29 40.43
CA PHE A 156 -0.97 17.27 39.73
C PHE A 156 -1.01 18.23 38.55
N ASN A 157 -0.47 19.45 38.67
CA ASN A 157 -0.39 20.39 37.55
C ASN A 157 0.53 19.89 36.44
N SER A 158 1.67 19.30 36.78
CA SER A 158 2.58 18.69 35.82
C SER A 158 1.92 17.52 35.09
N LEU A 159 1.16 16.69 35.81
CA LEU A 159 0.39 15.60 35.23
C LEU A 159 -0.68 16.13 34.27
N THR A 160 -1.42 17.18 34.65
CA THR A 160 -2.39 17.82 33.77
C THR A 160 -1.75 18.37 32.49
N LEU A 161 -0.60 19.05 32.61
CA LEU A 161 0.08 19.63 31.44
C LEU A 161 0.63 18.55 30.50
N THR A 162 1.29 17.53 31.05
CA THR A 162 1.90 16.45 30.25
C THR A 162 0.87 15.54 29.62
N CYS A 163 -0.25 15.28 30.31
CA CYS A 163 -1.36 14.48 29.78
C CYS A 163 -2.42 15.31 29.05
N TYR A 164 -2.24 16.62 28.86
CA TYR A 164 -3.22 17.46 28.16
C TYR A 164 -3.62 16.94 26.77
N PRO A 165 -2.69 16.49 25.89
CA PRO A 165 -3.07 15.94 24.59
C PRO A 165 -4.00 14.73 24.70
N LEU A 166 -3.75 13.86 25.68
CA LEU A 166 -4.57 12.68 25.99
C LEU A 166 -5.97 13.10 26.47
N MET A 167 -6.04 14.05 27.40
CA MET A 167 -7.29 14.57 27.95
C MET A 167 -8.15 15.26 26.87
N ASN A 168 -7.51 15.93 25.92
CA ASN A 168 -8.18 16.70 24.89
C ASN A 168 -8.68 15.84 23.72
N GLN A 169 -7.90 14.84 23.30
CA GLN A 169 -8.20 14.00 22.13
C GLN A 169 -8.93 12.69 22.48
N GLY A 170 -8.87 12.23 23.73
CA GLY A 170 -9.37 10.93 24.14
C GLY A 170 -8.32 9.83 24.00
N PHE A 171 -8.37 8.85 24.91
CA PHE A 171 -7.37 7.78 25.02
C PHE A 171 -7.30 6.94 23.75
N TRP A 172 -8.45 6.52 23.23
CA TRP A 172 -8.50 5.63 22.06
C TRP A 172 -8.01 6.33 20.81
N MET A 173 -8.28 7.62 20.65
CA MET A 173 -7.77 8.40 19.53
C MET A 173 -6.25 8.58 19.62
N THR A 174 -5.72 8.98 20.77
CA THR A 174 -4.27 9.10 20.97
C THR A 174 -3.56 7.76 20.79
N TYR A 175 -4.12 6.68 21.32
CA TYR A 175 -3.59 5.33 21.15
C TYR A 175 -3.58 4.92 19.67
N ASN A 176 -4.71 5.06 18.98
CA ASN A 176 -4.83 4.70 17.57
C ASN A 176 -3.89 5.52 16.69
N ASN A 177 -3.75 6.82 16.94
CA ASN A 177 -2.87 7.70 16.18
C ASN A 177 -1.39 7.35 16.38
N ALA A 178 -1.00 6.83 17.55
CA ALA A 178 0.36 6.36 17.78
C ALA A 178 0.76 5.20 16.85
N PHE A 179 -0.21 4.38 16.44
CA PHE A 179 0.02 3.24 15.54
C PHE A 179 -0.27 3.56 14.06
N LYS A 180 -1.12 4.54 13.74
CA LYS A 180 -1.50 4.91 12.35
C LYS A 180 -0.48 5.81 11.65
N THR A 181 0.82 5.58 11.86
CA THR A 181 1.90 6.37 11.26
C THR A 181 2.57 5.63 10.09
N PHE A 182 3.16 6.37 9.16
CA PHE A 182 3.95 5.78 8.07
C PHE A 182 5.19 5.04 8.61
N SER A 183 5.78 5.51 9.72
CA SER A 183 6.87 4.80 10.40
C SER A 183 6.42 3.46 10.96
N HIS A 184 5.21 3.38 11.53
CA HIS A 184 4.65 2.11 12.00
C HIS A 184 4.33 1.18 10.82
N LEU A 185 3.74 1.70 9.74
CA LEU A 185 3.50 0.96 8.50
C LEU A 185 4.79 0.34 7.95
N GLN A 186 5.88 1.11 7.88
CA GLN A 186 7.18 0.63 7.43
C GLN A 186 7.74 -0.48 8.34
N ASN A 187 7.63 -0.31 9.65
CA ASN A 187 8.11 -1.30 10.62
C ASN A 187 7.33 -2.61 10.55
N GLU A 188 6.00 -2.54 10.43
CA GLU A 188 5.14 -3.72 10.25
C GLU A 188 5.45 -4.42 8.92
N TYR A 189 5.56 -3.67 7.82
CA TYR A 189 5.90 -4.22 6.51
C TYR A 189 7.26 -4.93 6.48
N ARG A 190 8.25 -4.44 7.23
CA ARG A 190 9.58 -5.10 7.34
C ARG A 190 9.56 -6.36 8.20
N ARG A 191 8.61 -6.46 9.14
CA ARG A 191 8.49 -7.59 10.07
C ARG A 191 7.63 -8.72 9.50
N SER A 192 6.61 -8.39 8.70
CA SER A 192 5.73 -9.39 8.12
C SER A 192 6.43 -10.15 6.99
N GLN A 193 6.40 -11.47 7.05
CA GLN A 193 6.71 -12.32 5.89
C GLN A 193 5.52 -12.39 4.92
N ASP A 194 4.32 -12.15 5.44
CA ASP A 194 3.06 -12.12 4.70
C ASP A 194 2.76 -10.70 4.18
N GLY A 195 1.78 -10.61 3.28
CA GLY A 195 1.36 -9.31 2.75
C GLY A 195 0.78 -8.41 3.84
N LEU A 196 1.03 -7.10 3.77
CA LEU A 196 0.42 -6.11 4.66
C LEU A 196 -0.66 -5.34 3.89
N GLU A 197 -1.89 -5.34 4.38
CA GLU A 197 -2.99 -4.59 3.81
C GLU A 197 -3.21 -3.30 4.60
N VAL A 198 -3.29 -2.18 3.88
CA VAL A 198 -3.51 -0.85 4.48
C VAL A 198 -4.83 -0.28 3.96
N THR A 199 -5.62 0.27 4.88
CA THR A 199 -6.80 1.08 4.56
C THR A 199 -6.42 2.54 4.78
N PHE A 200 -6.59 3.38 3.77
CA PHE A 200 -6.14 4.77 3.80
C PHE A 200 -7.14 5.68 3.10
N GLN A 201 -7.10 6.97 3.44
CA GLN A 201 -7.93 7.99 2.81
C GLN A 201 -7.05 9.11 2.26
N THR A 202 -7.21 9.41 0.97
CA THR A 202 -6.51 10.53 0.35
C THR A 202 -7.24 11.83 0.69
N LYS A 203 -6.50 12.82 1.20
CA LYS A 203 -6.99 14.19 1.43
C LYS A 203 -7.21 14.85 0.07
N SER A 204 -8.43 14.78 -0.46
CA SER A 204 -8.80 15.50 -1.68
C SER A 204 -8.92 16.99 -1.37
N ASN A 205 -8.12 17.81 -2.07
CA ASN A 205 -8.25 19.27 -2.08
C ASN A 205 -9.28 19.79 -3.09
N THR A 206 -10.11 18.92 -3.68
CA THR A 206 -11.08 19.31 -4.72
C THR A 206 -12.51 19.35 -4.15
N PRO A 207 -13.23 20.48 -4.24
CA PRO A 207 -14.64 20.54 -3.90
C PRO A 207 -15.41 19.58 -4.80
N LEU A 208 -16.16 18.68 -4.16
CA LEU A 208 -16.93 17.61 -4.76
C LEU A 208 -17.92 18.15 -5.82
N LEU A 209 -17.70 17.79 -7.09
CA LEU A 209 -18.84 17.45 -7.95
C LEU A 209 -19.44 16.16 -7.38
N PRO A 210 -20.77 16.02 -7.29
CA PRO A 210 -21.39 14.82 -6.73
C PRO A 210 -21.06 13.62 -7.62
N ALA A 211 -20.22 12.72 -7.11
CA ALA A 211 -19.96 11.43 -7.73
C ALA A 211 -21.26 10.59 -7.73
N PRO A 212 -21.50 9.74 -8.76
CA PRO A 212 -22.67 8.89 -8.80
C PRO A 212 -22.74 7.99 -7.56
N LEU A 213 -23.96 7.79 -7.06
CA LEU A 213 -24.32 6.99 -5.90
C LEU A 213 -23.52 5.67 -5.82
N GLY A 214 -22.56 5.62 -4.88
CA GLY A 214 -21.76 4.42 -4.59
C GLY A 214 -20.36 4.72 -4.03
N GLU A 215 -19.78 5.87 -4.36
CA GLU A 215 -18.40 6.23 -3.98
C GLU A 215 -18.34 7.44 -3.03
N ALA A 216 -19.20 7.44 -2.01
CA ALA A 216 -19.15 8.45 -0.96
C ALA A 216 -18.05 8.11 0.06
N GLY A 217 -16.86 8.64 -0.20
CA GLY A 217 -15.73 8.68 0.75
C GLY A 217 -14.52 7.92 0.23
N GLY A 218 -13.50 8.66 -0.21
CA GLY A 218 -12.20 8.18 -0.77
C GLY A 218 -11.32 7.35 0.16
N VAL A 219 -11.91 6.37 0.84
CA VAL A 219 -11.25 5.33 1.61
C VAL A 219 -10.93 4.19 0.66
N GLU A 220 -9.64 4.00 0.41
CA GLU A 220 -9.11 2.95 -0.45
C GLU A 220 -8.41 1.89 0.41
N LYS A 221 -8.31 0.70 -0.16
CA LYS A 221 -7.71 -0.46 0.50
C LYS A 221 -6.80 -1.18 -0.47
N GLY A 222 -5.59 -1.49 -0.04
CA GLY A 222 -4.65 -2.21 -0.89
C GLY A 222 -3.48 -2.82 -0.13
N LEU A 223 -2.71 -3.61 -0.86
CA LEU A 223 -1.54 -4.32 -0.33
C LEU A 223 -0.29 -3.47 -0.46
N VAL A 224 0.48 -3.35 0.62
CA VAL A 224 1.74 -2.60 0.62
C VAL A 224 2.82 -3.41 -0.09
N VAL A 225 3.48 -2.79 -1.06
CA VAL A 225 4.49 -3.43 -1.92
C VAL A 225 5.89 -2.86 -1.65
N ALA A 226 5.95 -1.60 -1.24
CA ALA A 226 7.17 -0.95 -0.82
C ALA A 226 6.87 0.18 0.15
N THR A 227 7.81 0.45 1.04
CA THR A 227 7.74 1.53 2.04
C THR A 227 9.07 2.24 2.11
N LYS A 228 9.05 3.57 2.14
CA LYS A 228 10.14 4.44 2.59
C LYS A 228 9.65 5.24 3.80
N GLU A 229 10.44 6.18 4.33
CA GLU A 229 10.14 6.84 5.61
C GLU A 229 8.75 7.52 5.64
N ASN A 230 8.40 8.29 4.60
CA ASN A 230 7.15 9.08 4.56
C ASN A 230 6.25 8.73 3.36
N GLU A 231 6.59 7.66 2.64
CA GLU A 231 5.88 7.25 1.44
C GLU A 231 5.77 5.72 1.37
N ALA A 232 4.66 5.25 0.85
CA ALA A 232 4.43 3.83 0.61
C ALA A 232 3.79 3.64 -0.76
N ILE A 233 4.07 2.49 -1.37
CA ILE A 233 3.48 2.10 -2.64
C ILE A 233 2.51 0.98 -2.34
N VAL A 234 1.25 1.23 -2.67
CA VAL A 234 0.13 0.34 -2.39
C VAL A 234 -0.41 -0.19 -3.72
N PHE A 235 -0.61 -1.49 -3.77
CA PHE A 235 -1.27 -2.18 -4.86
C PHE A 235 -2.77 -2.27 -4.58
N LEU A 236 -3.57 -1.59 -5.41
CA LEU A 236 -5.02 -1.62 -5.38
C LEU A 236 -5.49 -2.69 -6.36
N SER A 237 -6.24 -3.68 -5.85
CA SER A 237 -6.89 -4.69 -6.69
C SER A 237 -8.35 -4.29 -6.88
N SER A 238 -8.67 -3.66 -8.01
CA SER A 238 -10.04 -3.20 -8.31
C SER A 238 -10.50 -3.75 -9.67
N PHE A 239 -11.65 -4.44 -9.68
CA PHE A 239 -12.29 -4.98 -10.89
C PHE A 239 -11.35 -5.76 -11.85
N GLY A 240 -10.45 -6.58 -11.31
CA GLY A 240 -9.55 -7.44 -12.09
C GLY A 240 -8.37 -6.73 -12.75
N LYS A 241 -8.19 -5.42 -12.51
CA LYS A 241 -6.99 -4.66 -12.88
C LYS A 241 -6.28 -4.17 -11.61
N GLY A 242 -5.02 -4.56 -11.47
CA GLY A 242 -4.16 -4.06 -10.41
C GLY A 242 -3.57 -2.71 -10.79
N SER A 243 -3.55 -1.75 -9.87
CA SER A 243 -2.82 -0.49 -10.04
C SER A 243 -1.93 -0.21 -8.83
N PHE A 244 -0.76 0.38 -9.08
CA PHE A 244 0.07 0.92 -8.01
C PHE A 244 -0.34 2.37 -7.76
N LYS A 245 -0.49 2.72 -6.49
CA LYS A 245 -0.71 4.08 -6.01
C LYS A 245 0.37 4.42 -5.00
N GLU A 246 1.05 5.53 -5.24
CA GLU A 246 1.97 6.11 -4.27
C GLU A 246 1.15 6.92 -3.26
N ILE A 247 1.29 6.58 -1.98
CA ILE A 247 0.70 7.32 -0.87
C ILE A 247 1.81 8.01 -0.09
N ARG A 248 1.57 9.26 0.25
CA ARG A 248 2.48 10.09 1.03
C ARG A 248 1.80 10.61 2.27
N GLU A 249 2.56 10.72 3.35
CA GLU A 249 2.09 11.19 4.66
C GLU A 249 1.41 12.57 4.60
N GLU A 250 1.92 13.47 3.75
CA GLU A 250 1.37 14.82 3.55
C GLU A 250 -0.12 14.81 3.12
N ASN A 251 -0.52 13.87 2.28
CA ASN A 251 -1.81 13.88 1.58
C ASN A 251 -2.66 12.64 1.89
N THR A 252 -2.24 11.80 2.84
CA THR A 252 -2.90 10.51 3.13
C THR A 252 -3.01 10.25 4.62
N ASP A 253 -4.22 9.98 5.10
CA ASP A 253 -4.43 9.48 6.46
C ASP A 253 -4.57 7.96 6.44
N ILE A 254 -3.78 7.27 7.27
CA ILE A 254 -3.89 5.83 7.44
C ILE A 254 -5.01 5.53 8.44
N ILE A 255 -5.95 4.66 8.06
CA ILE A 255 -7.11 4.30 8.88
C ILE A 255 -6.86 3.01 9.66
N ALA A 256 -6.30 1.98 9.01
CA ALA A 256 -6.10 0.67 9.63
C ALA A 256 -5.04 -0.16 8.88
N PHE A 257 -4.46 -1.13 9.59
CA PHE A 257 -3.61 -2.19 9.04
C PHE A 257 -4.25 -3.55 9.28
N ARG A 258 -4.05 -4.47 8.33
CA ARG A 258 -4.43 -5.86 8.48
C ARG A 258 -3.33 -6.72 7.86
N HIS A 259 -3.01 -7.84 8.52
CA HIS A 259 -2.20 -8.91 7.93
C HIS A 259 -3.15 -9.91 7.26
N PRO A 260 -3.39 -9.82 5.94
CA PRO A 260 -4.11 -10.85 5.21
C PRO A 260 -3.35 -12.19 5.27
N SER A 261 -4.10 -13.29 5.25
CA SER A 261 -3.55 -14.64 5.12
C SER A 261 -2.98 -14.94 3.72
N GLN A 262 -3.09 -13.99 2.78
CA GLN A 262 -2.60 -14.10 1.41
C GLN A 262 -1.10 -13.76 1.34
N LYS A 263 -0.36 -14.53 0.55
CA LYS A 263 1.07 -14.29 0.38
C LYS A 263 1.32 -13.40 -0.82
N LEU A 264 2.11 -12.36 -0.60
CA LEU A 264 2.61 -11.47 -1.64
C LEU A 264 3.86 -12.09 -2.28
N LEU A 265 3.70 -12.74 -3.43
CA LEU A 265 4.81 -13.32 -4.17
C LEU A 265 5.32 -12.34 -5.23
N ARG A 266 6.65 -12.24 -5.30
CA ARG A 266 7.36 -11.47 -6.32
C ARG A 266 7.94 -12.45 -7.32
N GLU A 267 7.34 -12.52 -8.50
CA GLU A 267 7.79 -13.41 -9.56
C GLU A 267 8.79 -12.66 -10.45
N LYS A 268 10.01 -13.18 -10.55
CA LYS A 268 11.04 -12.64 -11.44
C LYS A 268 11.14 -13.52 -12.68
N VAL A 269 10.77 -12.95 -13.83
CA VAL A 269 10.91 -13.59 -15.14
C VAL A 269 12.08 -12.93 -15.87
N ALA A 270 13.18 -13.67 -16.03
CA ALA A 270 14.29 -13.25 -16.87
C ALA A 270 14.04 -13.72 -18.31
N PHE A 271 14.40 -12.90 -19.28
CA PHE A 271 14.21 -13.19 -20.69
C PHE A 271 15.42 -12.75 -21.51
N ALA A 272 15.71 -13.52 -22.54
CA ALA A 272 16.77 -13.25 -23.48
C ALA A 272 16.25 -13.44 -24.91
N ASP A 273 16.68 -12.53 -25.77
CA ASP A 273 16.39 -12.48 -27.20
C ASP A 273 14.90 -12.66 -27.59
N ILE A 274 13.99 -12.00 -26.85
CA ILE A 274 12.56 -12.10 -27.12
C ILE A 274 12.08 -11.10 -28.18
N SER A 275 10.98 -11.46 -28.85
CA SER A 275 10.29 -10.60 -29.82
C SER A 275 9.45 -9.51 -29.15
N GLU A 276 9.06 -8.51 -29.95
CA GLU A 276 8.16 -7.44 -29.53
C GLU A 276 6.84 -7.96 -28.95
N ASP A 277 6.17 -8.90 -29.62
CA ASP A 277 4.90 -9.48 -29.15
C ASP A 277 5.03 -10.18 -27.81
N SER A 278 6.16 -10.87 -27.60
CA SER A 278 6.45 -11.57 -26.36
C SER A 278 6.69 -10.59 -25.21
N LEU A 279 7.42 -9.50 -25.47
CA LEU A 279 7.63 -8.44 -24.50
C LEU A 279 6.31 -7.76 -24.14
N ARG A 280 5.46 -7.43 -25.13
CA ARG A 280 4.14 -6.83 -24.90
C ARG A 280 3.26 -7.71 -24.00
N LYS A 281 3.28 -9.03 -24.17
CA LYS A 281 2.55 -9.96 -23.29
C LYS A 281 3.07 -9.95 -21.86
N LEU A 282 4.39 -9.89 -21.67
CA LEU A 282 5.00 -9.83 -20.33
C LEU A 282 4.74 -8.50 -19.62
N THR A 283 4.53 -7.41 -20.38
CA THR A 283 4.35 -6.06 -19.83
C THR A 283 2.91 -5.55 -19.78
N GLN A 284 1.93 -6.42 -20.04
CA GLN A 284 0.50 -6.13 -19.90
C GLN A 284 0.01 -6.13 -18.45
N GLN A 285 0.75 -6.76 -17.55
CA GLN A 285 0.42 -6.85 -16.13
C GLN A 285 1.16 -5.77 -15.32
N PRO A 286 0.70 -5.46 -14.10
CA PRO A 286 1.38 -4.51 -13.21
C PRO A 286 2.81 -4.98 -12.89
N ILE A 287 3.77 -4.10 -13.13
CA ILE A 287 5.20 -4.37 -13.01
C ILE A 287 5.76 -3.67 -11.78
N ILE A 288 6.38 -4.44 -10.88
CA ILE A 288 7.16 -3.88 -9.77
C ILE A 288 8.46 -3.29 -10.29
N LEU A 289 9.17 -4.01 -11.16
CA LEU A 289 10.43 -3.58 -11.76
C LEU A 289 10.61 -4.20 -13.16
N LEU A 290 10.83 -3.37 -14.17
CA LEU A 290 11.29 -3.76 -15.50
C LEU A 290 12.72 -3.28 -15.68
N ALA A 291 13.62 -4.17 -16.06
CA ALA A 291 14.95 -3.81 -16.57
C ALA A 291 15.10 -4.43 -17.95
N LEU A 292 15.20 -3.58 -18.97
CA LEU A 292 15.16 -3.95 -20.38
C LEU A 292 16.34 -3.34 -21.12
N HIS A 293 16.95 -4.11 -22.01
CA HIS A 293 17.92 -3.66 -22.99
C HIS A 293 17.48 -4.10 -24.39
N SER A 294 17.46 -3.13 -25.31
CA SER A 294 17.08 -3.31 -26.71
C SER A 294 18.27 -3.03 -27.63
N ASN A 295 18.36 -3.76 -28.73
CA ASN A 295 19.35 -3.48 -29.80
C ASN A 295 19.06 -2.15 -30.53
N GLN A 296 17.79 -1.73 -30.56
CA GLN A 296 17.29 -0.50 -31.19
C GLN A 296 16.72 0.48 -30.14
N PRO A 297 16.76 1.80 -30.38
CA PRO A 297 16.12 2.77 -29.49
C PRO A 297 14.61 2.55 -29.46
N LEU A 298 14.04 2.60 -28.25
CA LEU A 298 12.61 2.50 -28.01
C LEU A 298 12.06 3.86 -27.58
N HIS A 299 10.87 4.19 -28.07
CA HIS A 299 10.07 5.30 -27.55
C HIS A 299 9.05 4.75 -26.56
N TYR A 300 9.02 5.32 -25.36
CA TYR A 300 8.12 4.89 -24.30
C TYR A 300 7.69 6.08 -23.44
N THR A 301 6.59 5.91 -22.70
CA THR A 301 6.09 6.94 -21.78
C THR A 301 6.39 6.53 -20.34
N GLU A 302 7.03 7.42 -19.59
CA GLU A 302 7.26 7.27 -18.15
C GLU A 302 6.70 8.52 -17.46
N ASN A 303 5.77 8.35 -16.51
CA ASN A 303 5.14 9.46 -15.77
C ASN A 303 4.52 10.56 -16.66
N GLY A 304 4.04 10.20 -17.86
CA GLY A 304 3.46 11.14 -18.82
C GLY A 304 4.47 11.81 -19.76
N GLU A 305 5.77 11.58 -19.59
CA GLU A 305 6.82 12.11 -20.45
C GLU A 305 7.27 11.06 -21.49
N LEU A 306 7.42 11.48 -22.74
CA LEU A 306 7.97 10.64 -23.80
C LEU A 306 9.49 10.58 -23.66
N LYS A 307 10.04 9.36 -23.53
CA LYS A 307 11.46 9.10 -23.44
C LYS A 307 11.91 8.17 -24.56
N THR A 308 13.18 8.32 -24.94
CA THR A 308 13.82 7.47 -25.95
C THR A 308 15.07 6.84 -25.35
N GLY A 309 15.24 5.53 -25.48
CA GLY A 309 16.43 4.86 -24.97
C GLY A 309 16.54 3.39 -25.37
N LYS A 310 17.76 2.85 -25.29
CA LYS A 310 18.04 1.42 -25.49
C LYS A 310 17.96 0.63 -24.18
N THR A 311 18.34 1.25 -23.08
CA THR A 311 18.27 0.67 -21.73
C THR A 311 17.15 1.36 -20.96
N ILE A 312 16.20 0.58 -20.47
CA ILE A 312 15.01 1.07 -19.77
C ILE A 312 14.94 0.41 -18.40
N ARG A 313 14.73 1.22 -17.37
CA ARG A 313 14.50 0.74 -16.01
C ARG A 313 13.28 1.45 -15.43
N LEU A 314 12.17 0.73 -15.31
CA LEU A 314 10.90 1.25 -14.83
C LEU A 314 10.47 0.54 -13.56
N ALA A 315 9.96 1.28 -12.58
CA ALA A 315 9.47 0.73 -11.33
C ALA A 315 7.99 1.09 -11.11
N TYR A 316 7.23 0.15 -10.54
CA TYR A 316 5.81 0.31 -10.17
C TYR A 316 4.91 0.80 -11.32
N ALA A 317 5.15 0.30 -12.54
CA ALA A 317 4.39 0.66 -13.73
C ALA A 317 3.12 -0.20 -13.85
N GLN A 318 1.99 0.41 -14.22
CA GLN A 318 0.73 -0.33 -14.44
C GLN A 318 0.82 -1.23 -15.69
N SER A 319 1.50 -0.75 -16.71
CA SER A 319 1.83 -1.45 -17.96
C SER A 319 2.96 -0.70 -18.64
N PHE A 320 3.68 -1.37 -19.56
CA PHE A 320 4.73 -0.73 -20.37
C PHE A 320 4.33 -0.72 -21.84
N TYR A 321 4.05 0.48 -22.35
CA TYR A 321 3.81 0.73 -23.76
C TYR A 321 5.06 1.33 -24.39
N PHE A 322 5.47 0.74 -25.51
CA PHE A 322 6.61 1.20 -26.29
C PHE A 322 6.31 1.10 -27.79
N SER A 323 7.04 1.88 -28.57
CA SER A 323 7.16 1.74 -30.02
C SER A 323 8.62 1.64 -30.42
N VAL A 324 8.87 0.87 -31.48
CA VAL A 324 10.16 0.76 -32.15
C VAL A 324 10.10 1.66 -33.38
N GLU A 325 11.17 2.37 -33.68
CA GLU A 325 11.28 3.13 -34.92
C GLU A 325 11.35 2.16 -36.10
N THR A 326 10.23 1.94 -36.78
CA THR A 326 10.17 1.08 -37.96
C THR A 326 10.66 1.86 -39.17
N THR A 327 11.82 1.48 -39.71
CA THR A 327 12.23 1.95 -41.04
C THR A 327 11.39 1.21 -42.07
N ASP A 328 10.71 1.96 -42.95
CA ASP A 328 9.91 1.39 -44.04
C ASP A 328 10.81 0.52 -44.92
N SER A 329 10.72 -0.78 -44.71
CA SER A 329 11.52 -1.81 -45.38
C SER A 329 10.67 -2.59 -46.39
N SER A 330 9.47 -2.07 -46.72
CA SER A 330 8.55 -2.67 -47.68
C SER A 330 9.18 -2.77 -49.07
N ASP A 331 9.89 -1.73 -49.51
CA ASP A 331 10.61 -1.72 -50.79
C ASP A 331 11.70 -2.79 -50.88
N ILE A 332 12.56 -2.89 -49.86
CA ILE A 332 13.63 -3.90 -49.79
C ILE A 332 13.02 -5.31 -49.69
N THR A 333 11.93 -5.46 -48.94
CA THR A 333 11.22 -6.75 -48.82
C THR A 333 10.63 -7.18 -50.16
N ASN A 334 10.03 -6.26 -50.92
CA ASN A 334 9.53 -6.53 -52.27
C ASN A 334 10.66 -6.90 -53.23
N GLN A 335 11.81 -6.22 -53.15
CA GLN A 335 13.00 -6.56 -53.94
C GLN A 335 13.53 -7.96 -53.60
N ILE A 336 13.55 -8.35 -52.32
CA ILE A 336 13.91 -9.72 -51.91
C ILE A 336 12.95 -10.74 -52.50
N TYR A 337 11.63 -10.50 -52.43
CA TYR A 337 10.63 -11.41 -53.02
C TYR A 337 10.81 -11.56 -54.53
N GLN A 338 11.09 -10.46 -55.24
CA GLN A 338 11.36 -10.49 -56.68
C GLN A 338 12.64 -11.29 -56.99
N GLN A 339 13.70 -11.10 -56.22
CA GLN A 339 14.96 -11.84 -56.40
C GLN A 339 14.82 -13.33 -56.08
N GLU A 340 14.08 -13.70 -55.03
CA GLU A 340 13.79 -15.11 -54.72
C GLU A 340 12.95 -15.79 -55.83
N ASP A 341 12.01 -15.06 -56.45
CA ASP A 341 11.24 -15.55 -57.60
C ASP A 341 12.11 -15.75 -58.86
N LEU A 342 13.06 -14.84 -59.13
CA LEU A 342 14.02 -14.98 -60.22
C LEU A 342 14.92 -16.21 -60.03
N ILE A 343 15.46 -16.40 -58.83
CA ILE A 343 16.26 -17.60 -58.50
C ILE A 343 15.44 -18.87 -58.67
N ARG A 344 14.18 -18.87 -58.25
CA ARG A 344 13.28 -20.02 -58.41
C ARG A 344 13.08 -20.37 -59.89
N LYS A 345 12.75 -19.38 -60.73
CA LYS A 345 12.54 -19.55 -62.17
C LYS A 345 13.79 -20.06 -62.89
N GLU A 346 14.97 -19.54 -62.55
CA GLU A 346 16.22 -20.03 -63.14
C GLU A 346 16.57 -21.45 -62.69
N LYS A 347 16.32 -21.80 -61.42
CA LYS A 347 16.50 -23.18 -60.93
C LYS A 347 15.54 -24.16 -61.62
N GLU A 348 14.31 -23.75 -61.92
CA GLU A 348 13.35 -24.55 -62.70
C GLU A 348 13.83 -24.77 -64.13
N LYS A 349 14.22 -23.70 -64.86
CA LYS A 349 14.80 -23.82 -66.21
C LYS A 349 16.03 -24.70 -66.25
N TYR A 350 16.92 -24.55 -65.25
CA TYR A 350 18.12 -25.37 -65.13
C TYR A 350 17.76 -26.84 -64.98
N LYS A 351 16.77 -27.16 -64.15
CA LYS A 351 16.27 -28.52 -63.95
C LYS A 351 15.67 -29.10 -65.24
N GLU A 352 14.82 -28.35 -65.93
CA GLU A 352 14.22 -28.77 -67.22
C GLU A 352 15.29 -29.03 -68.30
N GLY A 353 16.33 -28.19 -68.35
CA GLY A 353 17.47 -28.39 -69.23
C GLY A 353 18.26 -29.66 -68.89
N LEU A 354 18.44 -29.95 -67.60
CA LEU A 354 19.14 -31.15 -67.13
C LEU A 354 18.36 -32.43 -67.48
N ASP A 355 17.04 -32.42 -67.32
CA ASP A 355 16.14 -33.51 -67.70
C ASP A 355 16.18 -33.73 -69.23
N SER A 356 16.18 -32.65 -70.01
CA SER A 356 16.31 -32.70 -71.48
C SER A 356 17.65 -33.32 -71.91
N LEU A 357 18.74 -32.97 -71.22
CA LEU A 357 20.06 -33.53 -71.49
C LEU A 357 20.16 -35.02 -71.12
N GLN A 358 19.53 -35.44 -70.03
CA GLN A 358 19.41 -36.86 -69.69
C GLN A 358 18.63 -37.63 -70.74
N ALA A 359 17.51 -37.09 -71.23
CA ALA A 359 16.71 -37.69 -72.30
C ALA A 359 17.52 -37.84 -73.60
N VAL A 360 18.28 -36.82 -73.99
CA VAL A 360 19.17 -36.86 -75.17
C VAL A 360 20.27 -37.90 -75.01
N ARG A 361 20.93 -37.96 -73.85
CA ARG A 361 21.94 -39.00 -73.56
C ARG A 361 21.36 -40.41 -73.62
N HIS A 362 20.16 -40.61 -73.07
CA HIS A 362 19.47 -41.89 -73.12
C HIS A 362 19.13 -42.31 -74.56
N HIS A 363 18.62 -41.39 -75.37
CA HIS A 363 18.35 -41.63 -76.79
C HIS A 363 19.61 -41.91 -77.60
N LEU A 364 20.70 -41.18 -77.37
CA LEU A 364 22.00 -41.47 -77.97
C LEU A 364 22.46 -42.89 -77.61
N GLY A 365 22.40 -43.27 -76.33
CA GLY A 365 22.80 -44.60 -75.88
C GLY A 365 21.94 -45.74 -76.46
N GLN A 366 20.64 -45.52 -76.65
CA GLN A 366 19.76 -46.49 -77.32
C GLN A 366 20.10 -46.61 -78.82
N LEU A 367 20.31 -45.49 -79.50
CA LEU A 367 20.66 -45.47 -80.92
C LEU A 367 22.03 -46.11 -81.16
N GLU A 368 23.03 -45.83 -80.34
CA GLU A 368 24.36 -46.44 -80.43
C GLU A 368 24.33 -47.96 -80.20
N LYS A 369 23.44 -48.46 -79.32
CA LYS A 369 23.24 -49.91 -79.11
C LYS A 369 22.59 -50.63 -80.29
N ILE A 370 21.62 -49.98 -80.95
CA ILE A 370 20.87 -50.57 -82.06
C ILE A 370 21.62 -50.42 -83.40
N PHE A 371 22.51 -49.42 -83.50
CA PHE A 371 23.29 -49.09 -84.70
C PHE A 371 23.93 -50.28 -85.43
N PRO A 372 24.54 -51.29 -84.76
CA PRO A 372 25.17 -52.44 -85.43
C PRO A 372 24.17 -53.37 -86.12
N LEU A 373 22.90 -53.33 -85.74
CA LEU A 373 21.83 -54.25 -86.17
C LEU A 373 20.98 -53.67 -87.33
N LEU A 374 21.25 -52.44 -87.76
CA LEU A 374 20.47 -51.73 -88.79
C LEU A 374 20.92 -52.06 -90.21
N SER A 375 20.00 -51.95 -91.18
CA SER A 375 20.34 -52.04 -92.61
C SER A 375 21.11 -50.80 -93.10
N ASP A 376 21.81 -50.90 -94.23
CA ASP A 376 22.69 -49.81 -94.70
C ASP A 376 21.95 -48.49 -95.02
N TYR A 377 20.69 -48.57 -95.48
CA TYR A 377 19.83 -47.39 -95.65
C TYR A 377 19.46 -46.73 -94.31
N GLU A 378 19.21 -47.53 -93.27
CA GLU A 378 18.85 -47.05 -91.93
C GLU A 378 20.04 -46.48 -91.17
N LYS A 379 21.25 -47.02 -91.41
CA LYS A 379 22.50 -46.47 -90.87
C LYS A 379 22.72 -45.02 -91.32
N GLY A 380 22.43 -44.68 -92.58
CA GLY A 380 22.56 -43.30 -93.08
C GLY A 380 21.71 -42.30 -92.29
N LYS A 381 20.44 -42.63 -92.02
CA LYS A 381 19.55 -41.81 -91.18
C LYS A 381 19.98 -41.77 -89.72
N ALA A 382 20.48 -42.88 -89.19
CA ALA A 382 20.97 -42.96 -87.82
C ALA A 382 22.21 -42.11 -87.58
N VAL A 383 23.17 -42.06 -88.52
CA VAL A 383 24.36 -41.20 -88.43
C VAL A 383 23.98 -39.72 -88.37
N GLU A 384 23.06 -39.27 -89.23
CA GLU A 384 22.59 -37.89 -89.22
C GLU A 384 21.91 -37.53 -87.89
N LYS A 385 21.09 -38.45 -87.36
CA LYS A 385 20.41 -38.27 -86.07
C LYS A 385 21.37 -38.24 -84.89
N ILE A 386 22.37 -39.13 -84.87
CA ILE A 386 23.42 -39.15 -83.84
C ILE A 386 24.23 -37.86 -83.88
N LYS A 387 24.61 -37.38 -85.08
CA LYS A 387 25.32 -36.11 -85.24
C LYS A 387 24.53 -34.94 -84.66
N ARG A 388 23.24 -34.82 -85.01
CA ARG A 388 22.36 -33.76 -84.47
C ARG A 388 22.23 -33.81 -82.95
N LEU A 389 22.12 -35.00 -82.37
CA LEU A 389 22.01 -35.17 -80.91
C LEU A 389 23.33 -34.85 -80.19
N LYS A 390 24.48 -35.21 -80.78
CA LYS A 390 25.81 -34.85 -80.26
C LYS A 390 26.05 -33.34 -80.35
N ASP A 391 25.73 -32.71 -81.48
CA ASP A 391 25.81 -31.25 -81.64
C ASP A 391 24.91 -30.51 -80.63
N TRP A 392 23.71 -31.03 -80.34
CA TRP A 392 22.82 -30.47 -79.32
C TRP A 392 23.42 -30.63 -77.90
N GLN A 393 24.00 -31.78 -77.59
CA GLN A 393 24.64 -32.04 -76.30
C GLN A 393 25.87 -31.16 -76.06
N GLU A 394 26.71 -30.92 -77.08
CA GLU A 394 27.89 -30.05 -76.97
C GLU A 394 27.53 -28.57 -76.81
N ARG A 395 26.41 -28.13 -77.38
CA ARG A 395 25.90 -26.76 -77.22
C ARG A 395 25.24 -26.52 -75.86
N PHE A 396 24.94 -27.57 -75.11
CA PHE A 396 24.31 -27.44 -73.80
C PHE A 396 25.37 -27.04 -72.75
N TYR A 397 25.54 -25.74 -72.55
CA TYR A 397 26.42 -25.17 -71.54
C TYR A 397 25.83 -25.36 -70.13
N LEU A 398 26.61 -25.95 -69.22
CA LEU A 398 26.12 -26.50 -67.95
C LEU A 398 26.39 -25.61 -66.72
N HIS A 399 26.60 -24.30 -66.90
CA HIS A 399 26.76 -23.33 -65.81
C HIS A 399 25.87 -22.12 -66.05
N SER A 400 25.03 -21.78 -65.08
CA SER A 400 24.28 -20.51 -65.05
C SER A 400 25.01 -19.54 -64.10
N PRO A 401 25.94 -18.71 -64.59
CA PRO A 401 26.53 -17.61 -63.82
C PRO A 401 25.49 -16.62 -63.28
N GLU A 402 24.25 -16.68 -63.80
CA GLU A 402 23.12 -15.85 -63.40
C GLU A 402 22.59 -16.24 -62.02
N ILE A 403 22.55 -17.53 -61.66
CA ILE A 403 22.09 -17.97 -60.32
C ILE A 403 23.03 -17.47 -59.23
N GLU A 404 24.36 -17.59 -59.42
CA GLU A 404 25.32 -17.05 -58.45
C GLU A 404 25.23 -15.53 -58.33
N GLY A 405 24.96 -14.83 -59.44
CA GLY A 405 24.71 -13.39 -59.45
C GLY A 405 23.50 -13.02 -58.60
N PHE A 406 22.37 -13.70 -58.80
CA PHE A 406 21.15 -13.47 -58.04
C PHE A 406 21.31 -13.84 -56.55
N GLU A 407 22.03 -14.92 -56.22
CA GLU A 407 22.28 -15.31 -54.82
C GLU A 407 23.16 -14.28 -54.09
N ARG A 408 24.14 -13.67 -54.78
CA ARG A 408 24.93 -12.56 -54.22
C ARG A 408 24.07 -11.33 -54.01
N GLU A 409 23.23 -10.96 -54.97
CA GLU A 409 22.32 -9.81 -54.84
C GLU A 409 21.29 -10.02 -53.72
N LEU A 410 20.75 -11.23 -53.59
CA LEU A 410 19.87 -11.61 -52.48
C LEU A 410 20.58 -11.48 -51.13
N SER A 411 21.86 -11.91 -51.04
CA SER A 411 22.64 -11.77 -49.81
C SER A 411 22.90 -10.30 -49.45
N PHE A 412 23.12 -9.45 -50.45
CA PHE A 412 23.29 -8.01 -50.29
C PHE A 412 21.99 -7.34 -49.82
N LEU A 413 20.84 -7.63 -50.46
CA LEU A 413 19.54 -7.11 -50.04
C LEU A 413 19.17 -7.55 -48.61
N LYS A 414 19.44 -8.80 -48.24
CA LYS A 414 19.23 -9.30 -46.88
C LYS A 414 20.14 -8.60 -45.85
N SER A 415 21.34 -8.18 -46.24
CA SER A 415 22.24 -7.40 -45.37
C SER A 415 21.79 -5.95 -45.15
N GLN A 416 20.95 -5.41 -46.03
CA GLN A 416 20.37 -4.06 -45.90
C GLN A 416 19.13 -4.02 -45.00
N LEU A 417 18.54 -5.17 -44.65
CA LEU A 417 17.50 -5.20 -43.62
C LEU A 417 18.09 -4.87 -42.25
N GLN A 418 17.47 -3.93 -41.55
CA GLN A 418 17.79 -3.73 -40.15
C GLN A 418 17.48 -5.01 -39.36
N PRO A 419 18.33 -5.39 -38.37
CA PRO A 419 18.03 -6.50 -37.50
C PRO A 419 16.70 -6.25 -36.79
N LYS A 420 15.88 -7.30 -36.67
CA LYS A 420 14.62 -7.22 -35.93
C LYS A 420 14.89 -6.71 -34.50
N PRO A 421 13.94 -5.99 -33.88
CA PRO A 421 14.07 -5.57 -32.50
C PRO A 421 14.14 -6.81 -31.60
N VAL A 422 15.17 -6.85 -30.75
CA VAL A 422 15.43 -7.95 -29.83
C VAL A 422 15.62 -7.40 -28.43
N PHE A 423 15.01 -8.09 -27.45
CA PHE A 423 14.88 -7.61 -26.09
C PHE A 423 15.50 -8.57 -25.08
N ASN A 424 16.33 -8.02 -24.19
CA ASN A 424 17.02 -8.74 -23.15
C ASN A 424 16.76 -8.08 -21.79
N GLY A 425 16.54 -8.86 -20.72
CA GLY A 425 16.28 -8.28 -19.42
C GLY A 425 15.55 -9.17 -18.43
N TYR A 426 14.87 -8.53 -17.47
CA TYR A 426 13.98 -9.20 -16.56
C TYR A 426 12.82 -8.29 -16.14
N VAL A 427 11.70 -8.92 -15.81
CA VAL A 427 10.52 -8.27 -15.24
C VAL A 427 10.23 -8.91 -13.88
N ILE A 428 9.87 -8.08 -12.91
CA ILE A 428 9.37 -8.50 -11.60
C ILE A 428 7.90 -8.09 -11.54
N SER A 429 7.00 -9.06 -11.50
CA SER A 429 5.56 -8.86 -11.35
C SER A 429 5.10 -9.26 -9.94
N LEU A 430 3.93 -8.76 -9.58
CA LEU A 430 3.29 -9.06 -8.30
C LEU A 430 2.23 -10.15 -8.52
N LYS A 431 2.33 -11.24 -7.76
CA LYS A 431 1.36 -12.34 -7.76
C LYS A 431 0.80 -12.49 -6.36
N ILE A 432 -0.52 -12.54 -6.25
CA ILE A 432 -1.24 -12.72 -4.99
C ILE A 432 -1.71 -14.17 -4.95
N GLU A 433 -1.30 -14.93 -3.94
CA GLU A 433 -1.75 -16.30 -3.66
C GLU A 433 -2.74 -16.37 -2.49
#